data_AF-A0A2T7FV64-F1
#
_entry.id   AF-A0A2T7FV64-F1
#
_cell.length_a   1.000
_cell.length_b   1.000
_cell.length_c   1.000
_cell.angle_alpha   90.00
_cell.angle_beta   90.00
_cell.angle_gamma   90.00
#
_symmetry.space_group_name_H-M   'P 1'
#
loop_
_entity.id
_entity.type
_entity.pdbx_description
1 polymer ?
#
loop_
_entity_poly.entity_id
_entity_poly.type
_entity_poly.pdbx_seq_one_letter_code
_entity_poly.pdbx_strand_id
1 'polypeptide(L)'
;MAEVVVVYWRDIPAQVIVGKGRRGVKRPLSERFEQAIDRAAMKSGAAQTDEYLAEWRKAPAYTVEGSDTEAAEAEAARIEADYDKDRLIALINNHGRA
;
A
#
# COMPACT_ATOMS: atom_id res chain seq x y z
N MET A 1 12.12 11.59 -14.50
CA MET A 1 10.72 11.15 -14.47
C MET A 1 10.64 9.69 -14.05
N ALA A 2 10.12 9.48 -12.84
CA ALA A 2 9.91 8.18 -12.21
C ALA A 2 8.41 7.84 -12.24
N GLU A 3 8.06 6.61 -12.60
CA GLU A 3 6.67 6.14 -12.69
C GLU A 3 6.31 5.40 -11.39
N VAL A 4 5.43 5.98 -10.58
CA VAL A 4 5.07 5.50 -9.24
C VAL A 4 3.76 4.72 -9.29
N VAL A 5 3.75 3.57 -8.63
CA VAL A 5 2.59 2.70 -8.44
C VAL A 5 2.50 2.29 -6.98
N VAL A 6 1.39 2.60 -6.33
CA VAL A 6 1.12 2.13 -4.97
C VAL A 6 0.27 0.86 -5.03
N VAL A 7 0.67 -0.15 -4.27
CA VAL A 7 -0.07 -1.40 -4.13
C VAL A 7 -0.87 -1.35 -2.84
N TYR A 8 -2.12 -1.77 -2.93
CA TYR A 8 -3.07 -1.81 -1.82
C TYR A 8 -3.60 -3.23 -1.65
N TRP A 9 -3.93 -3.56 -0.41
CA TRP A 9 -4.95 -4.56 -0.13
C TRP A 9 -6.23 -3.80 0.22
N ARG A 10 -7.29 -3.97 -0.59
CA ARG A 10 -8.46 -3.08 -0.57
C ARG A 10 -8.01 -1.60 -0.61
N ASP A 11 -8.23 -0.83 0.46
CA ASP A 11 -7.84 0.58 0.57
C ASP A 11 -6.70 0.84 1.57
N ILE A 12 -6.05 -0.21 2.08
CA ILE A 12 -4.85 -0.08 2.92
C ILE A 12 -3.60 -0.23 2.03
N PRO A 13 -2.71 0.78 1.95
CA PRO A 13 -1.50 0.68 1.14
C PRO A 13 -0.50 -0.27 1.79
N ALA A 14 0.29 -0.97 0.97
CA ALA A 14 1.27 -1.96 1.44
C ALA A 14 2.69 -1.70 0.93
N GLN A 15 2.82 -1.24 -0.31
CA GLN A 15 4.13 -0.98 -0.92
C GLN A 15 4.03 0.06 -2.04
N VAL A 16 5.14 0.75 -2.25
CA VAL A 16 5.38 1.61 -3.40
C VAL A 16 6.31 0.88 -4.38
N ILE A 17 5.97 0.90 -5.66
CA ILE A 17 6.79 0.39 -6.76
C ILE A 17 7.07 1.56 -7.69
N VAL A 18 8.33 1.79 -8.03
CA VAL A 18 8.74 2.86 -8.94
C VAL A 18 9.57 2.32 -10.08
N GLY A 19 9.25 2.74 -11.31
CA GLY A 19 9.89 2.27 -12.53
C GLY A 19 9.30 0.97 -13.07
N LYS A 20 9.92 0.42 -14.13
CA LYS A 20 9.36 -0.70 -14.92
C LYS A 20 10.17 -1.98 -14.84
N GLY A 21 9.47 -3.11 -14.93
CA GLY A 21 10.07 -4.44 -15.07
C GLY A 21 10.87 -4.90 -13.85
N ARG A 22 11.86 -5.76 -14.06
CA ARG A 22 12.68 -6.36 -12.98
C ARG A 22 13.58 -5.36 -12.24
N ARG A 23 13.80 -4.17 -12.81
CA ARG A 23 14.66 -3.12 -12.25
C ARG A 23 13.90 -2.08 -11.43
N GLY A 24 12.58 -2.19 -11.33
CA GLY A 24 11.78 -1.25 -10.54
C GLY A 24 12.16 -1.30 -9.06
N VAL A 25 12.25 -0.12 -8.45
CA VAL A 25 12.48 0.03 -7.01
C VAL A 25 11.20 -0.36 -6.28
N LYS A 26 11.32 -1.23 -5.27
CA LYS A 26 10.20 -1.63 -4.40
C LYS A 26 10.48 -1.17 -2.98
N ARG A 27 9.55 -0.43 -2.40
CA ARG A 27 9.59 0.02 -1.01
C ARG A 27 8.35 -0.48 -0.29
N PRO A 28 8.46 -1.57 0.49
CA PRO A 28 7.38 -1.93 1.41
C PRO A 28 7.21 -0.81 2.45
N LEU A 29 5.97 -0.57 2.85
CA LEU A 29 5.67 0.31 3.97
C LEU A 29 5.98 -0.41 5.28
N SER A 30 5.99 0.34 6.38
CA SER A 30 6.25 -0.20 7.71
C SER A 30 5.22 -1.27 8.10
N GLU A 31 5.65 -2.13 9.03
CA GLU A 31 4.89 -3.30 9.50
C GLU A 31 3.47 -2.94 9.99
N ARG A 32 3.23 -1.71 10.45
CA ARG A 32 1.91 -1.27 10.88
C ARG A 32 0.83 -1.34 9.78
N PHE A 33 1.23 -1.23 8.51
CA PHE A 33 0.31 -1.39 7.38
C PHE A 33 -0.02 -2.87 7.15
N GLU A 34 0.97 -3.75 7.23
CA GLU A 34 0.76 -5.21 7.17
C GLU A 34 -0.16 -5.68 8.30
N GLN A 35 0.11 -5.24 9.53
CA GLN A 35 -0.77 -5.52 10.68
C GLN A 35 -2.19 -4.96 10.49
N ALA A 36 -2.34 -3.80 9.84
CA ALA A 36 -3.65 -3.25 9.53
C ALA A 36 -4.41 -4.09 8.49
N ILE A 37 -3.72 -4.55 7.45
CA ILE A 37 -4.26 -5.47 6.44
C ILE A 37 -4.73 -6.76 7.10
N ASP A 38 -3.89 -7.39 7.91
CA ASP A 38 -4.22 -8.66 8.56
C ASP A 38 -5.40 -8.50 9.52
N ARG A 39 -5.44 -7.42 10.32
CA ARG A 39 -6.57 -7.15 11.21
C ARG A 39 -7.86 -6.89 10.42
N ALA A 40 -7.79 -6.15 9.32
CA ALA A 40 -8.93 -5.90 8.46
C ALA A 40 -9.46 -7.19 7.80
N ALA A 41 -8.55 -8.03 7.30
CA ALA A 41 -8.86 -9.32 6.69
C ALA A 41 -9.46 -10.30 7.70
N MET A 42 -8.90 -10.38 8.90
CA MET A 42 -9.46 -11.19 9.98
C MET A 42 -10.86 -10.71 10.36
N LYS A 43 -11.05 -9.38 10.52
CA LYS A 43 -12.35 -8.79 10.84
C LYS A 43 -13.40 -9.02 9.76
N SER A 44 -12.99 -9.08 8.49
CA SER A 44 -13.91 -9.34 7.36
C SER A 44 -14.10 -10.82 7.05
N GLY A 45 -13.40 -11.74 7.74
CA GLY A 45 -13.38 -13.16 7.41
C GLY A 45 -12.57 -13.53 6.17
N ALA A 46 -11.86 -12.59 5.55
CA ALA A 46 -11.12 -12.82 4.31
C ALA A 46 -9.77 -13.55 4.53
N ALA A 47 -9.19 -13.46 5.73
CA ALA A 47 -7.80 -13.85 6.02
C ALA A 47 -7.42 -15.31 5.68
N GLN A 48 -8.37 -16.23 5.62
CA GLN A 48 -8.14 -17.65 5.30
C GLN A 48 -8.86 -18.09 4.03
N THR A 49 -9.22 -17.14 3.17
CA THR A 49 -9.98 -17.37 1.95
C THR A 49 -9.22 -16.82 0.76
N ASP A 50 -9.63 -17.24 -0.43
CA ASP A 50 -9.08 -16.71 -1.68
C ASP A 50 -9.32 -15.18 -1.81
N GLU A 51 -10.29 -14.62 -1.08
CA GLU A 51 -10.56 -13.18 -1.05
C GLU A 51 -9.35 -12.38 -0.58
N TYR A 52 -8.54 -12.90 0.36
CA TYR A 52 -7.34 -12.20 0.81
C TYR A 52 -6.40 -11.90 -0.36
N LEU A 53 -6.19 -12.88 -1.23
CA LEU A 53 -5.33 -12.73 -2.40
C LEU A 53 -6.01 -11.96 -3.55
N ALA A 54 -7.33 -12.09 -3.69
CA ALA A 54 -8.09 -11.44 -4.75
C ALA A 54 -8.23 -9.92 -4.58
N GLU A 55 -8.14 -9.42 -3.34
CA GLU A 55 -8.36 -8.00 -3.00
C GLU A 55 -7.09 -7.13 -3.13
N TRP A 56 -5.98 -7.73 -3.58
CA TRP A 56 -4.76 -6.98 -3.89
C TRP A 56 -4.91 -6.23 -5.22
N ARG A 57 -4.64 -4.92 -5.19
CA ARG A 57 -4.72 -4.06 -6.38
C ARG A 57 -3.55 -3.10 -6.49
N LYS A 58 -3.24 -2.71 -7.72
CA LYS A 58 -2.31 -1.62 -8.02
C LYS A 58 -3.12 -0.37 -8.35
N ALA A 59 -2.79 0.76 -7.74
CA ALA A 59 -3.35 2.03 -8.17
C ALA A 59 -2.86 2.41 -9.59
N PRO A 60 -3.59 3.28 -10.29
CA PRO A 60 -3.10 3.87 -11.53
C PRO A 60 -1.73 4.51 -11.33
N ALA A 61 -0.82 4.24 -12.27
CA ALA A 61 0.51 4.81 -12.23
C ALA A 61 0.45 6.32 -12.44
N TYR A 62 1.32 7.07 -11.77
CA TYR A 62 1.53 8.49 -12.02
C TYR A 62 3.02 8.81 -12.05
N THR A 63 3.37 9.90 -12.73
CA THR A 63 4.77 10.29 -12.95
C THR A 63 5.16 11.41 -12.02
N VAL A 64 6.35 11.30 -11.43
CA VAL A 64 6.99 12.37 -10.65
C VAL A 64 8.38 12.67 -11.19
N GLU A 65 8.91 13.85 -10.89
CA GLU A 65 10.31 14.17 -11.24
C GLU A 65 11.30 13.51 -10.28
N GLY A 66 12.54 13.35 -10.76
CA GLY A 66 13.63 12.71 -9.99
C GLY A 66 13.93 11.26 -10.41
N SER A 67 14.76 10.60 -9.61
CA SER A 67 15.14 9.20 -9.78
C SER A 67 14.12 8.23 -9.17
N ASP A 68 14.11 6.97 -9.63
CA ASP A 68 13.20 5.95 -9.12
C ASP A 68 13.37 5.71 -7.60
N THR A 69 14.61 5.77 -7.10
CA THR A 69 14.90 5.57 -5.68
C THR A 69 14.36 6.72 -4.81
N GLU A 70 14.66 7.97 -5.19
CA GLU A 70 14.19 9.15 -4.47
C GLU A 70 12.67 9.23 -4.47
N ALA A 71 12.05 8.97 -5.62
CA ALA A 71 10.59 8.94 -5.75
C ALA A 71 9.96 7.83 -4.88
N ALA A 72 10.57 6.64 -4.81
CA ALA A 72 10.06 5.55 -3.98
C ALA A 72 10.14 5.87 -2.49
N GLU A 73 11.24 6.47 -2.04
CA GLU A 73 11.45 6.86 -0.64
C GLU A 73 10.55 8.02 -0.22
N ALA A 74 10.44 9.05 -1.08
CA ALA A 74 9.57 10.19 -0.83
C ALA A 74 8.09 9.77 -0.75
N GLU A 75 7.64 8.93 -1.69
CA GLU A 75 6.25 8.47 -1.70
C GLU A 75 5.94 7.54 -0.52
N ALA A 76 6.85 6.62 -0.18
CA ALA A 76 6.68 5.79 1.02
C ALA A 76 6.58 6.66 2.28
N ALA A 77 7.47 7.64 2.45
CA ALA A 77 7.44 8.56 3.58
C ALA A 77 6.15 9.41 3.62
N ARG A 78 5.64 9.83 2.46
CA ARG A 78 4.38 10.57 2.36
C ARG A 78 3.20 9.70 2.81
N ILE A 79 3.10 8.47 2.32
CA ILE A 79 2.04 7.52 2.72
C ILE A 79 2.14 7.23 4.22
N GLU A 80 3.35 7.04 4.74
CA GLU A 80 3.58 6.85 6.17
C GLU A 80 3.03 8.02 7.00
N ALA A 81 3.27 9.26 6.57
CA ALA A 81 2.73 10.43 7.26
C ALA A 81 1.21 10.57 7.11
N ASP A 82 0.66 10.31 5.91
CA ASP A 82 -0.75 10.52 5.58
C ASP A 82 -1.70 9.48 6.19
N TYR A 83 -1.17 8.29 6.48
CA TYR A 83 -1.91 7.22 7.15
C TYR A 83 -1.44 7.14 8.58
N ASP A 84 -1.94 8.02 9.44
CA ASP A 84 -1.70 7.96 10.86
C ASP A 84 -2.41 6.73 11.51
N LYS A 85 -2.24 6.61 12.82
CA LYS A 85 -2.84 5.52 13.60
C LYS A 85 -4.36 5.50 13.50
N ASP A 86 -5.01 6.66 13.59
CA ASP A 86 -6.46 6.75 13.66
C ASP A 86 -7.09 6.42 12.30
N ARG A 87 -6.48 6.86 11.21
CA ARG A 87 -6.89 6.50 9.86
C ARG A 87 -6.76 5.00 9.60
N LEU A 88 -5.65 4.37 10.01
CA LEU A 88 -5.51 2.91 9.91
C LEU A 88 -6.57 2.19 10.75
N ILE A 89 -6.85 2.65 11.97
CA ILE A 89 -7.92 2.08 12.80
C ILE A 89 -9.28 2.20 12.12
N ALA A 90 -9.58 3.34 11.48
CA ALA A 90 -10.82 3.53 10.74
C ALA A 90 -10.95 2.52 9.58
N LEU A 91 -9.88 2.34 8.79
CA LEU A 91 -9.85 1.34 7.71
C LEU A 91 -10.01 -0.08 8.24
N ILE A 92 -9.28 -0.46 9.30
CA ILE A 92 -9.44 -1.77 9.96
C ILE A 92 -10.90 -1.97 10.39
N ASN A 93 -11.49 -0.95 10.99
CA ASN A 93 -12.86 -1.02 11.47
C ASN A 93 -13.88 -1.19 10.35
N ASN A 94 -13.59 -0.62 9.18
CA ASN A 94 -14.37 -0.74 7.96
C ASN A 94 -13.85 -1.85 7.02
N HIS A 95 -13.26 -2.92 7.58
CA HIS A 95 -12.87 -4.11 6.83
C HIS A 95 -11.88 -3.82 5.68
N GLY A 96 -11.04 -2.80 5.83
CA GLY A 96 -10.03 -2.37 4.86
C GLY A 96 -10.56 -1.46 3.75
N ARG A 97 -11.76 -0.90 3.89
CA ARG A 97 -12.38 -0.02 2.88
C ARG A 97 -12.49 1.43 3.36
N ALA A 98 -12.31 2.39 2.44
CA ALA A 98 -12.43 3.83 2.70
C ALA A 98 -13.82 4.38 2.37
#